data_AF-A0A949M818-F1
#
_entry.id   AF-A0A949M818-F1
#
_cell.length_a   1.000
_cell.length_b   1.000
_cell.length_c   1.000
_cell.angle_alpha   90.00
_cell.angle_beta   90.00
_cell.angle_gamma   90.00
#
_symmetry.space_group_name_H-M   'P 1'
#
loop_
_entity.id
_entity.type
_entity.pdbx_description
1 polymer ?
#
loop_
_entity_poly.entity_id
_entity_poly.type
_entity_poly.pdbx_seq_one_letter_code
_entity_poly.pdbx_strand_id
1 'polypeptide(L)'
;TMLNGPILPDFGIYHVWPERGVEAFHPEDRNKIDGWIPSDLVFERFEWDGKYYHVRYADRVTLRIEPTLWLEIPDEGLRIGDQVEVLSNNMQNDPMVAQIVDMRFSQIQNAIEYTLEHSEMRIEKQYLVHQLVRLTQRENLRPRDVPAPQPKFLGQGDLPAQGID
;
A
#
# COMPACT_ATOMS: atom_id res chain seq x y z
N THR A 1 -10.07 -28.38 -23.54
CA THR A 1 -10.22 -26.92 -23.43
C THR A 1 -9.51 -26.49 -22.17
N MET A 2 -8.36 -25.84 -22.28
CA MET A 2 -7.65 -25.37 -21.08
C MET A 2 -8.51 -24.28 -20.45
N LEU A 3 -9.10 -24.56 -19.30
CA LEU A 3 -9.63 -23.52 -18.42
C LEU A 3 -8.43 -22.67 -18.02
N ASN A 4 -8.25 -21.52 -18.66
CA ASN A 4 -7.26 -20.55 -18.22
C ASN A 4 -7.66 -20.16 -16.79
N GLY A 5 -6.85 -20.58 -15.81
CA GLY A 5 -7.01 -20.15 -14.42
C GLY A 5 -6.86 -18.63 -14.29
N PRO A 6 -7.12 -18.06 -13.10
CA PRO A 6 -6.92 -16.64 -12.86
C PRO A 6 -5.47 -16.24 -13.14
N ILE A 7 -5.27 -15.00 -13.61
CA ILE A 7 -3.94 -14.41 -13.72
C ILE A 7 -3.52 -14.04 -12.29
N LEU A 8 -2.39 -14.59 -11.85
CA LEU A 8 -1.84 -14.35 -10.51
C LEU A 8 -0.66 -13.35 -10.60
N PRO A 9 -0.45 -12.50 -9.58
CA PRO A 9 -1.28 -12.39 -8.37
C PRO A 9 -2.61 -11.68 -8.62
N ASP A 10 -3.62 -12.05 -7.84
CA ASP A 10 -4.89 -11.31 -7.74
C ASP A 10 -5.27 -11.05 -6.27
N PHE A 11 -6.29 -10.22 -6.06
CA PHE A 11 -6.70 -9.73 -4.75
C PHE A 11 -8.18 -9.99 -4.51
N GLY A 12 -8.55 -10.16 -3.24
CA GLY A 12 -9.92 -10.46 -2.90
C GLY A 12 -10.12 -10.88 -1.45
N ILE A 13 -11.36 -11.28 -1.15
CA ILE A 13 -11.78 -11.63 0.20
C ILE A 13 -12.48 -12.99 0.23
N TYR A 14 -12.37 -13.66 1.37
CA TYR A 14 -13.17 -14.82 1.73
C TYR A 14 -14.29 -14.40 2.67
N HIS A 15 -15.41 -13.95 2.10
CA HIS A 15 -16.52 -13.40 2.89
C HIS A 15 -17.36 -14.48 3.60
N VAL A 16 -17.24 -15.73 3.20
CA VAL A 16 -17.95 -16.87 3.77
C VAL A 16 -17.00 -18.04 3.99
N TRP A 17 -17.36 -18.95 4.91
CA TRP A 17 -16.64 -20.22 5.04
C TRP A 17 -16.73 -21.02 3.73
N PRO A 18 -15.64 -21.69 3.31
CA PRO A 18 -15.71 -22.73 2.29
C PRO A 18 -16.81 -23.76 2.58
N GLU A 19 -17.44 -24.29 1.54
CA GLU A 19 -18.48 -25.33 1.66
C GLU A 19 -17.99 -26.56 2.43
N ARG A 20 -16.73 -26.96 2.21
CA ARG A 20 -16.07 -28.07 2.92
C ARG A 20 -15.52 -27.67 4.30
N GLY A 21 -15.76 -26.44 4.76
CA GLY A 21 -15.23 -25.90 6.00
C GLY A 21 -13.71 -25.98 6.09
N VAL A 22 -13.20 -26.41 7.24
CA VAL A 22 -11.76 -26.57 7.52
C VAL A 22 -11.06 -27.54 6.56
N GLU A 23 -11.79 -28.49 5.96
CA GLU A 23 -11.20 -29.48 5.05
C GLU A 23 -10.79 -28.90 3.70
N ALA A 24 -11.25 -27.68 3.35
CA ALA A 24 -10.79 -26.97 2.16
C ALA A 24 -9.34 -26.45 2.31
N PHE A 25 -8.81 -26.39 3.53
CA PHE A 25 -7.46 -25.89 3.80
C PHE A 25 -6.45 -27.03 3.81
N HIS A 26 -5.23 -26.73 3.38
CA HIS A 26 -4.12 -27.66 3.50
C HIS A 26 -3.95 -28.07 4.97
N PRO A 27 -3.72 -29.37 5.26
CA PRO A 27 -3.68 -29.87 6.65
C PRO A 27 -2.77 -29.09 7.60
N GLU A 28 -1.61 -28.64 7.13
CA GLU A 28 -0.63 -27.87 7.91
C GLU A 28 -1.04 -26.41 8.20
N ASP A 29 -2.07 -25.90 7.52
CA ASP A 29 -2.51 -24.51 7.65
C ASP A 29 -3.82 -24.38 8.44
N ARG A 30 -4.48 -25.50 8.78
CA ARG A 30 -5.80 -25.52 9.44
C ARG A 30 -5.83 -24.82 10.79
N ASN A 31 -4.71 -24.76 11.50
CA ASN A 31 -4.59 -24.07 12.79
C ASN A 31 -4.33 -22.56 12.64
N LYS A 32 -4.12 -22.06 11.42
CA LYS A 32 -3.81 -20.65 11.14
C LYS A 32 -5.03 -19.86 10.68
N ILE A 33 -6.20 -20.48 10.51
CA ILE A 33 -7.36 -19.87 9.84
C ILE A 33 -8.24 -19.03 10.77
N ASP A 34 -8.19 -19.30 12.08
CA ASP A 34 -9.04 -18.65 13.07
C ASP A 34 -8.78 -17.14 13.08
N GLY A 35 -9.85 -16.35 12.90
CA GLY A 35 -9.80 -14.89 12.83
C GLY A 35 -9.42 -14.31 11.46
N TRP A 36 -9.04 -15.15 10.49
CA TRP A 36 -8.68 -14.72 9.13
C TRP A 36 -9.80 -14.93 8.13
N ILE A 37 -10.52 -16.05 8.22
CA ILE A 37 -11.61 -16.42 7.31
C ILE A 37 -12.79 -16.95 8.12
N PRO A 38 -14.03 -16.51 7.83
CA PRO A 38 -14.40 -15.44 6.90
C PRO A 38 -14.04 -14.05 7.42
N SER A 39 -13.69 -13.14 6.51
CA SER A 39 -13.43 -11.74 6.85
C SER A 39 -13.58 -10.82 5.64
N ASP A 40 -13.43 -9.52 5.89
CA ASP A 40 -13.27 -8.47 4.89
C ASP A 40 -11.79 -8.15 4.61
N LEU A 41 -10.84 -8.91 5.18
CA LEU A 41 -9.41 -8.69 4.97
C LEU A 41 -9.06 -8.96 3.51
N VAL A 42 -8.32 -8.03 2.91
CA VAL A 42 -7.86 -8.17 1.51
C VAL A 42 -6.66 -9.11 1.45
N PHE A 43 -6.88 -10.30 0.93
CA PHE A 43 -5.82 -11.28 0.68
C PHE A 43 -5.25 -11.11 -0.74
N GLU A 44 -4.00 -11.48 -0.89
CA GLU A 44 -3.35 -11.72 -2.18
C GLU A 44 -3.32 -13.23 -2.44
N ARG A 45 -3.84 -13.68 -3.59
CA ARG A 45 -3.53 -15.03 -4.10
C ARG A 45 -2.36 -14.88 -5.05
N PHE A 46 -1.25 -15.53 -4.73
CA PHE A 46 0.02 -15.29 -5.44
C PHE A 46 0.55 -16.52 -6.18
N GLU A 47 0.06 -17.72 -5.86
CA GLU A 47 0.51 -18.95 -6.51
C GLU A 47 -0.60 -20.01 -6.57
N TRP A 48 -0.48 -20.89 -7.56
CA TRP A 48 -1.31 -22.08 -7.73
C TRP A 48 -0.41 -23.30 -7.93
N ASP A 49 -0.52 -24.29 -7.05
CA ASP A 49 0.34 -25.49 -7.08
C ASP A 49 -0.31 -26.70 -7.78
N GLY A 50 -1.46 -26.52 -8.42
CA GLY A 50 -2.24 -27.60 -9.04
C GLY A 50 -3.36 -28.15 -8.16
N LYS A 51 -3.39 -27.82 -6.86
CA LYS A 51 -4.45 -28.23 -5.93
C LYS A 51 -4.91 -27.12 -5.01
N TYR A 52 -4.00 -26.28 -4.53
CA TYR A 52 -4.25 -25.19 -3.61
C TYR A 52 -3.83 -23.85 -4.20
N TYR A 53 -4.65 -22.83 -3.96
CA TYR A 53 -4.22 -21.44 -4.05
C TYR A 53 -3.40 -21.12 -2.81
N HIS A 54 -2.26 -20.47 -3.03
CA HIS A 54 -1.47 -19.88 -1.96
C HIS A 54 -1.94 -18.45 -1.76
N VAL A 55 -2.42 -18.18 -0.56
CA VAL A 55 -3.02 -16.90 -0.20
C VAL A 55 -2.27 -16.32 0.99
N ARG A 56 -2.06 -15.01 0.98
CA ARG A 56 -1.42 -14.31 2.08
C ARG A 56 -2.12 -13.02 2.42
N TYR A 57 -1.99 -12.62 3.68
CA TYR A 57 -2.31 -11.28 4.14
C TYR A 57 -1.01 -10.67 4.67
N ALA A 58 -0.35 -9.91 3.79
CA ALA A 58 1.01 -9.42 3.99
C ALA A 58 1.95 -10.53 4.50
N ASP A 59 2.73 -10.24 5.53
CA ASP A 59 3.63 -11.16 6.22
C ASP A 59 2.97 -11.87 7.42
N ARG A 60 1.72 -11.54 7.75
CA ARG A 60 1.05 -11.99 8.98
C ARG A 60 0.52 -13.41 8.89
N VAL A 61 0.02 -13.80 7.72
CA VAL A 61 -0.45 -15.17 7.49
C VAL A 61 -0.25 -15.57 6.03
N THR A 62 0.10 -16.83 5.83
CA THR A 62 0.11 -17.50 4.53
C THR A 62 -0.55 -18.87 4.69
N LEU A 63 -1.48 -19.17 3.79
CA LEU A 63 -2.35 -20.34 3.83
C LEU A 63 -2.44 -20.97 2.44
N ARG A 64 -2.70 -22.26 2.39
CA ARG A 64 -3.09 -22.98 1.17
C ARG A 64 -4.55 -23.42 1.28
N ILE A 65 -5.34 -23.08 0.27
CA ILE A 65 -6.78 -23.35 0.22
C ILE A 65 -7.20 -23.88 -1.15
N GLU A 66 -8.05 -24.89 -1.18
CA GLU A 66 -8.65 -25.41 -2.41
C GLU A 66 -9.44 -24.29 -3.13
N PRO A 67 -9.75 -24.44 -4.43
CA PRO A 67 -10.66 -23.53 -5.11
C PRO A 67 -12.02 -23.44 -4.39
N THR A 68 -12.31 -22.28 -3.81
CA THR A 68 -13.52 -21.98 -3.05
C THR A 68 -14.09 -20.63 -3.48
N LEU A 69 -15.25 -20.24 -2.91
CA LEU A 69 -15.85 -18.95 -3.22
C LEU A 69 -14.91 -17.81 -2.82
N TRP A 70 -14.54 -17.01 -3.81
CA TRP A 70 -13.62 -15.89 -3.70
C TRP A 70 -14.29 -14.68 -4.34
N LEU A 71 -14.39 -13.59 -3.59
CA LEU A 71 -14.78 -12.31 -4.17
C LEU A 71 -13.51 -11.59 -4.61
N GLU A 72 -13.24 -11.64 -5.91
CA GLU A 72 -12.14 -10.88 -6.52
C GLU A 72 -12.42 -9.39 -6.39
N ILE A 73 -11.40 -8.63 -6.00
CA ILE A 73 -11.46 -7.18 -5.88
C ILE A 73 -10.37 -6.54 -6.76
N PRO A 74 -10.62 -5.35 -7.32
CA PRO A 74 -9.61 -4.63 -8.09
C PRO A 74 -8.36 -4.31 -7.27
N ASP A 75 -7.19 -4.46 -7.87
CA ASP A 75 -5.94 -3.98 -7.29
C ASP A 75 -5.87 -2.44 -7.35
N GLU A 76 -5.77 -1.80 -6.19
CA GLU A 76 -5.63 -0.35 -6.04
C GLU A 76 -4.16 0.12 -5.94
N GLY A 77 -3.19 -0.81 -5.99
CA GLY A 77 -1.76 -0.52 -6.06
C GLY A 77 -1.07 -0.15 -4.74
N LEU A 78 -1.79 -0.17 -3.62
CA LEU A 78 -1.26 0.03 -2.27
C LEU A 78 -1.19 -1.30 -1.51
N ARG A 79 -0.19 -1.45 -0.63
CA ARG A 79 0.03 -2.64 0.19
C ARG A 79 0.28 -2.28 1.65
N ILE A 80 -0.01 -3.22 2.55
CA ILE A 80 0.45 -3.14 3.94
C ILE A 80 1.97 -2.98 3.96
N GLY A 81 2.45 -2.05 4.79
CA GLY A 81 3.85 -1.67 4.88
C GLY A 81 4.23 -0.47 4.00
N ASP A 82 3.41 -0.10 3.00
CA ASP A 82 3.69 1.09 2.18
C ASP A 82 3.60 2.36 3.02
N GLN A 83 4.58 3.25 2.81
CA GLN A 83 4.55 4.61 3.33
C GLN A 83 3.73 5.49 2.38
N VAL A 84 2.79 6.24 2.96
CA VAL A 84 1.87 7.09 2.23
C VAL A 84 1.80 8.49 2.82
N GLU A 85 1.55 9.48 1.98
CA GLU A 85 1.11 10.80 2.40
C GLU A 85 -0.42 10.86 2.33
N VAL A 86 -1.04 11.29 3.43
CA VAL A 86 -2.48 11.60 3.48
C VAL A 86 -2.70 12.98 2.88
N LEU A 87 -3.52 13.05 1.83
CA LEU A 87 -3.83 14.30 1.15
C LEU A 87 -4.81 15.15 1.97
N SER A 88 -4.58 16.46 1.99
CA SER A 88 -5.59 17.43 2.46
C SER A 88 -6.79 17.38 1.53
N ASN A 89 -7.96 17.06 2.08
CA ASN A 89 -9.23 17.08 1.35
C ASN A 89 -10.14 18.17 1.93
N ASN A 90 -10.01 19.41 1.47
CA ASN A 90 -10.81 20.55 1.96
C ASN A 90 -10.86 20.63 3.51
N MET A 91 -9.72 20.45 4.18
CA MET A 91 -9.58 20.41 5.64
C MET A 91 -10.28 19.23 6.36
N GLN A 92 -10.75 18.20 5.65
CA GLN A 92 -11.30 16.98 6.27
C GLN A 92 -10.23 15.98 6.73
N ASN A 93 -9.01 16.15 6.22
CA ASN A 93 -7.85 15.34 6.56
C ASN A 93 -6.74 16.26 7.04
N ASP A 94 -6.12 15.90 8.16
CA ASP A 94 -4.83 16.48 8.56
C ASP A 94 -3.73 15.79 7.75
N PRO A 95 -2.98 16.53 6.92
CA PRO A 95 -1.91 15.93 6.12
C PRO A 95 -0.83 15.34 7.02
N MET A 96 -0.45 14.10 6.72
CA MET A 96 0.56 13.38 7.48
C MET A 96 1.22 12.32 6.62
N VAL A 97 2.43 11.92 7.00
CA VAL A 97 3.08 10.73 6.46
C VAL A 97 2.85 9.57 7.42
N ALA A 98 2.33 8.46 6.91
CA ALA A 98 1.95 7.30 7.71
C ALA A 98 2.30 6.00 6.97
N GLN A 99 2.21 4.87 7.67
CA GLN A 99 2.34 3.54 7.08
C GLN A 99 1.00 2.83 7.04
N ILE A 100 0.70 2.11 5.96
CA ILE A 100 -0.48 1.24 5.89
C ILE A 100 -0.26 0.00 6.76
N VAL A 101 -1.18 -0.27 7.69
CA VAL A 101 -1.09 -1.41 8.63
C VAL A 101 -2.27 -2.38 8.53
N ASP A 102 -3.29 -2.06 7.74
CA ASP A 102 -4.45 -2.93 7.50
C ASP A 102 -5.12 -2.56 6.18
N MET A 103 -5.70 -3.56 5.52
CA MET A 103 -6.47 -3.44 4.27
C MET A 103 -7.75 -4.27 4.42
N ARG A 104 -8.91 -3.60 4.36
CA ARG A 104 -10.22 -4.25 4.42
C ARG A 104 -11.09 -3.80 3.27
N PHE A 105 -11.86 -4.72 2.68
CA PHE A 105 -12.78 -4.38 1.61
C PHE A 105 -14.13 -3.95 2.17
N SER A 106 -14.50 -2.71 1.89
CA SER A 106 -15.79 -2.16 2.26
C SER A 106 -16.81 -2.43 1.17
N GLN A 107 -17.77 -3.31 1.43
CA GLN A 107 -18.85 -3.59 0.47
C GLN A 107 -19.75 -2.37 0.23
N ILE A 108 -19.88 -1.49 1.22
CA ILE A 108 -20.69 -0.27 1.13
C ILE A 108 -20.03 0.72 0.18
N GLN A 109 -18.71 0.91 0.31
CA GLN A 109 -17.95 1.84 -0.53
C GLN A 109 -17.48 1.20 -1.84
N ASN A 110 -17.56 -0.13 -1.94
CA ASN A 110 -17.01 -0.93 -3.03
C ASN A 110 -15.53 -0.59 -3.31
N ALA A 111 -14.74 -0.48 -2.25
CA ALA A 111 -13.35 -0.02 -2.27
C ALA A 111 -12.56 -0.61 -1.08
N ILE A 112 -11.23 -0.56 -1.16
CA ILE A 112 -10.37 -0.93 -0.04
C ILE A 112 -10.27 0.26 0.93
N GLU A 113 -10.53 -0.03 2.19
CA GLU A 113 -10.30 0.85 3.34
C GLU A 113 -8.94 0.52 3.96
N TYR A 114 -8.07 1.52 4.03
CA TYR A 114 -6.73 1.43 4.58
C TYR A 114 -6.72 1.97 6.00
N THR A 115 -6.23 1.17 6.95
CA THR A 115 -5.86 1.70 8.27
C THR A 115 -4.40 2.10 8.29
N LEU A 116 -4.13 3.25 8.89
CA LEU A 116 -2.81 3.86 8.95
C LEU A 116 -2.24 3.81 10.37
N GLU A 117 -0.92 3.83 10.44
CA GLU A 117 -0.17 4.07 11.67
C GLU A 117 0.78 5.26 11.47
N HIS A 118 0.79 6.17 12.43
CA HIS A 118 1.68 7.31 12.46
C HIS A 118 2.30 7.43 13.86
N SER A 119 3.63 7.53 13.94
CA SER A 119 4.35 7.62 15.21
C SER A 119 3.94 6.51 16.21
N GLU A 120 3.88 5.26 15.72
CA GLU A 120 3.50 4.06 16.49
C GLU A 120 2.05 4.07 17.03
N MET A 121 1.23 5.03 16.61
CA MET A 121 -0.18 5.11 16.96
C MET A 121 -1.05 4.75 15.75
N ARG A 122 -1.91 3.75 15.93
CA ARG A 122 -2.93 3.39 14.96
C ARG A 122 -3.99 4.49 14.86
N ILE A 123 -4.25 4.94 13.65
CA ILE A 123 -5.28 5.94 13.36
C ILE A 123 -6.61 5.22 13.17
N GLU A 124 -7.62 5.60 13.95
CA GLU A 124 -8.94 4.96 13.90
C GLU A 124 -9.67 5.18 12.57
N LYS A 125 -9.47 6.36 11.96
CA LYS A 125 -10.04 6.69 10.66
C LYS A 125 -9.44 5.81 9.57
N GLN A 126 -10.31 5.22 8.77
CA GLN A 126 -9.95 4.53 7.54
C GLN A 126 -9.88 5.52 6.36
N TYR A 127 -8.98 5.23 5.42
CA TYR A 127 -8.76 6.04 4.23
C TYR A 127 -9.01 5.23 2.97
N LEU A 128 -9.37 5.91 1.89
CA LEU A 128 -9.50 5.33 0.56
C LEU A 128 -8.28 5.68 -0.29
N VAL A 129 -8.03 4.91 -1.35
CA VAL A 129 -6.86 5.11 -2.22
C VAL A 129 -6.71 6.53 -2.75
N HIS A 130 -7.80 7.21 -3.13
CA HIS A 130 -7.75 8.57 -3.67
C HIS A 130 -7.38 9.64 -2.63
N GLN A 131 -7.35 9.28 -1.34
CA GLN A 131 -6.93 10.15 -0.25
C GLN A 131 -5.45 9.98 0.11
N LEU A 132 -4.78 9.03 -0.56
CA LEU A 132 -3.42 8.61 -0.24
C LEU A 132 -2.53 8.75 -1.47
N VAL A 133 -1.27 9.14 -1.24
CA VAL A 133 -0.22 9.06 -2.25
C VAL A 133 0.90 8.19 -1.72
N ARG A 134 1.22 7.10 -2.42
CA ARG A 134 2.38 6.27 -2.08
C ARG A 134 3.66 7.08 -2.21
N LEU A 135 4.41 7.16 -1.12
CA LEU A 135 5.74 7.72 -1.14
C LEU A 135 6.68 6.69 -1.75
N THR A 136 7.04 6.91 -3.01
CA THR A 136 8.17 6.20 -3.62
C THR A 136 9.43 6.99 -3.29
N GLN A 137 10.40 6.35 -2.64
CA GLN A 137 11.67 6.97 -2.31
C GLN A 137 12.42 7.29 -3.62
N ARG A 138 12.19 8.49 -4.18
CA ARG A 138 12.94 9.02 -5.33
C ARG A 138 14.15 9.78 -4.83
N GLU A 139 15.03 9.11 -4.09
CA GLU A 139 16.29 9.70 -3.67
C GLU A 139 17.33 9.58 -4.79
N ASN A 140 17.27 10.52 -5.74
CA ASN A 140 18.53 11.04 -6.27
C ASN A 140 18.97 12.15 -5.31
N LEU A 141 19.62 11.77 -4.21
CA LEU A 141 20.35 12.75 -3.40
C LEU A 141 21.26 13.51 -4.36
N ARG A 142 21.12 14.84 -4.41
CA ARG A 142 22.11 15.65 -5.14
C ARG A 142 23.47 15.30 -4.53
N PRO A 143 24.50 15.03 -5.35
CA PRO A 143 25.85 14.81 -4.85
C PRO A 143 26.20 15.93 -3.87
N ARG A 144 26.85 15.57 -2.77
CA ARG A 144 27.22 16.50 -1.68
C ARG A 144 28.00 17.71 -2.18
N ASP A 145 28.67 17.56 -3.31
CA ASP A 145 29.54 18.54 -3.96
C ASP A 145 28.85 19.22 -5.15
N VAL A 146 27.65 19.79 -4.97
CA VAL A 146 27.18 20.81 -5.91
C VAL A 146 27.91 22.10 -5.57
N PRO A 147 28.91 22.55 -6.35
CA PRO A 147 29.54 23.83 -6.09
C PRO A 147 28.47 24.92 -6.15
N ALA A 148 28.43 25.78 -5.13
CA ALA A 148 27.53 26.92 -5.11
C ALA A 148 27.71 27.73 -6.41
N PRO A 149 26.62 28.15 -7.08
CA PRO A 149 26.72 29.00 -8.25
C PRO A 149 27.52 30.25 -7.86
N GLN A 150 28.60 30.52 -8.58
CA GLN A 150 29.41 31.71 -8.30
C GLN A 150 28.53 32.94 -8.49
N PRO A 151 28.47 33.86 -7.51
CA PRO A 151 27.76 35.10 -7.68
C PRO A 151 28.35 35.80 -8.90
N LYS A 152 27.51 36.07 -9.90
CA LYS A 152 27.86 36.97 -11.00
C LYS A 152 28.05 38.34 -10.34
N PHE A 153 29.29 38.75 -10.10
CA PHE A 153 29.58 40.14 -9.79
C PHE A 153 29.05 40.96 -10.97
N LEU A 154 27.93 41.65 -10.73
CA LEU A 154 27.49 42.74 -11.59
C LEU A 154 28.57 43.81 -11.44
N GLY A 155 29.24 44.14 -12.54
CA GLY A 155 30.43 44.96 -12.58
C GLY A 155 30.35 46.20 -11.69
N GLN A 156 31.41 46.35 -10.89
CA GLN A 156 32.15 47.59 -10.60
C GLN A 156 31.32 48.87 -10.61
N GLY A 157 30.97 49.34 -9.40
CA GLY A 157 30.49 50.70 -9.21
C GLY A 157 31.54 51.70 -9.70
N ASP A 158 31.11 52.60 -10.57
CA ASP A 158 31.84 53.80 -10.96
C ASP A 158 32.18 54.60 -9.70
N LEU A 159 33.47 54.61 -9.33
CA LEU A 159 33.96 55.57 -8.34
C LEU A 159 34.15 56.92 -9.05
N PRO A 160 33.58 58.02 -8.54
CA PRO A 160 33.76 59.33 -9.15
C PRO A 160 35.22 59.75 -9.04
N ALA A 161 35.83 60.13 -10.17
CA ALA A 161 37.17 60.67 -10.22
C ALA A 161 37.24 61.92 -9.33
N GLN A 162 38.07 61.84 -8.27
CA GLN A 162 38.46 63.01 -7.51
C GLN A 162 39.36 63.87 -8.38
N GLY A 163 38.86 65.05 -8.76
CA GLY A 163 39.68 66.10 -9.34
C GLY A 163 40.59 66.68 -8.27
N ILE A 164 41.86 66.90 -8.62
CA ILE A 164 42.73 67.86 -7.95
C ILE A 164 43.68 68.43 -9.03
N ASP A 165 43.45 69.71 -9.32
CA ASP A 165 44.27 70.78 -9.92
C ASP A 165 45.33 70.49 -11.00
#